data_AF-A0A0U1LT79-F1
#
_entry.id   AF-A0A0U1LT79-F1
#
_cell.length_a   1.000
_cell.length_b   1.000
_cell.length_c   1.000
_cell.angle_alpha   90.00
_cell.angle_beta   90.00
_cell.angle_gamma   90.00
#
_symmetry.space_group_name_H-M   'P 1'
#
loop_
_entity.id
_entity.type
_entity.pdbx_description
1 polymer ?
#
loop_
_entity_poly.entity_id
_entity_poly.type
_entity_poly.pdbx_seq_one_letter_code
_entity_poly.pdbx_strand_id
1 'polypeptide(L)'
;MNRLLSPPSEEDGNCPLSQPTDPVPLDSSVRTTSIHPELPTIRVPRSDEVPSSHYDPVTCERMNIEELRVNLQQLRKEHPSTTAILKAQEDAAKEIKQRMEEADRKRNEIQKVLDKKMKEWEMEYKVLSKYQATKVSNLPS
;
A
#
# COMPACT_ATOMS: atom_id res chain seq x y z
N MET A 1 -29.91 1.54 -5.03
CA MET A 1 -29.75 1.60 -6.50
C MET A 1 -28.37 2.20 -6.76
N ASN A 2 -27.36 1.37 -6.96
CA ASN A 2 -25.97 1.84 -7.05
C ASN A 2 -25.66 2.13 -8.52
N ARG A 3 -25.57 3.43 -8.88
CA ARG A 3 -25.00 3.85 -10.16
C ARG A 3 -23.50 3.58 -10.12
N LEU A 4 -23.02 2.69 -10.98
CA LEU A 4 -21.60 2.57 -11.28
C LEU A 4 -21.16 3.88 -11.92
N LEU A 5 -20.18 4.56 -11.31
CA LEU A 5 -19.50 5.71 -11.88
C LEU A 5 -18.74 5.21 -13.12
N SER A 6 -19.03 5.79 -14.28
CA SER A 6 -18.27 5.57 -15.51
C SER A 6 -16.80 5.95 -15.30
N PRO A 7 -15.85 5.30 -16.01
CA PRO A 7 -14.46 5.71 -15.99
C PRO A 7 -14.31 7.15 -16.52
N PRO A 8 -13.30 7.91 -16.05
CA PRO A 8 -13.09 9.28 -16.51
C PRO A 8 -12.81 9.31 -18.03
N SER A 9 -13.44 10.27 -18.73
CA SER A 9 -13.07 10.61 -20.11
C SER A 9 -11.61 11.05 -20.15
N GLU A 10 -10.82 10.45 -21.04
CA GLU A 10 -9.48 10.95 -21.38
C GLU A 10 -9.61 12.09 -22.39
N GLU A 11 -9.81 13.31 -21.91
CA GLU A 11 -9.61 14.53 -22.71
C GLU A 11 -8.79 15.53 -21.90
N ASP A 12 -7.52 15.65 -22.27
CA ASP A 12 -6.80 16.88 -22.67
C ASP A 12 -5.33 16.78 -22.28
N GLY A 13 -4.55 16.17 -23.17
CA GLY A 13 -3.11 16.13 -23.12
C GLY A 13 -2.55 16.57 -24.46
N ASN A 14 -2.34 17.87 -24.65
CA ASN A 14 -1.52 18.42 -25.72
C ASN A 14 -0.11 17.79 -25.65
N CYS A 15 0.13 16.74 -26.43
CA CYS A 15 1.45 16.18 -26.67
C CYS A 15 1.50 15.63 -28.11
N PRO A 16 2.34 16.17 -29.01
CA PRO A 16 2.44 15.68 -30.38
C PRO A 16 3.39 14.47 -30.39
N LEU A 17 2.96 13.35 -29.83
CA LEU A 17 3.46 12.05 -30.26
C LEU A 17 2.35 11.40 -31.06
N SER A 18 2.62 11.19 -32.35
CA SER A 18 1.81 10.39 -33.26
C SER A 18 1.37 9.10 -32.57
N GLN A 19 0.16 9.09 -32.01
CA GLN A 19 -0.49 7.86 -31.60
C GLN A 19 -0.72 7.07 -32.88
N PRO A 20 -0.11 5.88 -33.06
CA PRO A 20 -0.51 5.02 -34.15
C PRO A 20 -1.98 4.70 -33.93
N THR A 21 -2.82 5.14 -34.87
CA THR A 21 -4.26 4.90 -34.87
C THR A 21 -4.58 3.41 -35.02
N ASP A 22 -3.58 2.62 -35.42
CA ASP A 22 -3.64 1.18 -35.58
C ASP A 22 -3.06 0.43 -34.38
N PRO A 23 -3.66 -0.71 -34.00
CA PRO A 23 -3.14 -1.54 -32.91
C PRO A 23 -1.73 -2.01 -33.25
N VAL A 24 -0.77 -1.68 -32.38
CA VAL A 24 0.62 -2.09 -32.52
C VAL A 24 0.69 -3.63 -32.58
N PRO A 25 1.25 -4.26 -33.62
CA PRO A 25 1.34 -5.71 -33.72
C PRO A 25 2.07 -6.34 -32.53
N LEU A 26 1.69 -7.56 -32.12
CA LEU A 26 2.31 -8.27 -30.98
C LEU A 26 3.82 -8.46 -31.15
N ASP A 27 4.27 -8.64 -32.39
CA ASP A 27 5.67 -8.84 -32.74
C ASP A 27 6.43 -7.53 -33.00
N SER A 28 5.78 -6.37 -32.84
CA SER A 28 6.42 -5.06 -33.04
C SER A 28 7.53 -4.83 -32.04
N SER A 29 8.68 -4.32 -32.52
CA SER A 29 9.82 -3.96 -31.67
C SER A 29 9.43 -2.98 -30.57
N VAL A 30 8.49 -2.06 -30.84
CA VAL A 30 7.95 -1.09 -29.87
C VAL A 30 7.40 -1.77 -28.61
N ARG A 31 6.80 -2.96 -28.71
CA ARG A 31 6.29 -3.72 -27.55
C ARG A 31 7.40 -4.43 -26.76
N THR A 32 8.60 -4.52 -27.33
CA THR A 32 9.70 -5.32 -26.79
C THR A 32 10.91 -4.49 -26.33
N THR A 33 10.94 -3.20 -26.70
CA THR A 33 11.98 -2.25 -26.31
C THR A 33 11.66 -1.69 -24.93
N SER A 34 12.63 -1.75 -24.01
CA SER A 34 12.49 -1.16 -22.67
C SER A 34 12.23 0.34 -22.77
N ILE A 35 11.32 0.86 -21.95
CA ILE A 35 11.04 2.30 -21.87
C ILE A 35 12.22 3.10 -21.29
N HIS A 36 13.13 2.44 -20.58
CA HIS A 36 14.32 3.05 -20.00
C HIS A 36 15.49 2.05 -20.02
N PRO A 37 16.73 2.48 -20.29
CA PRO A 37 17.90 1.59 -20.38
C PRO A 37 18.25 0.88 -19.07
N GLU A 38 17.88 1.45 -17.92
CA GLU A 38 18.15 0.85 -16.60
C GLU A 38 17.08 -0.16 -16.18
N LEU A 39 15.96 -0.26 -16.90
CA LEU A 39 14.91 -1.20 -16.53
C LEU A 39 15.27 -2.62 -17.01
N PRO A 40 15.13 -3.64 -16.14
CA PRO A 40 15.39 -5.01 -16.53
C PRO A 40 14.40 -5.46 -17.60
N THR A 41 14.92 -6.18 -18.59
CA THR A 41 14.07 -6.81 -19.62
C THR A 41 13.55 -8.13 -19.08
N ILE A 42 12.29 -8.16 -18.68
CA ILE A 42 11.61 -9.39 -18.24
C ILE A 42 10.78 -9.91 -19.41
N ARG A 43 11.03 -11.16 -19.83
CA ARG A 43 10.29 -11.81 -20.92
C ARG A 43 9.92 -13.22 -20.52
N VAL A 44 8.72 -13.65 -20.91
CA VAL A 44 8.34 -15.05 -20.88
C VAL A 44 9.28 -15.82 -21.82
N PRO A 45 9.93 -16.90 -21.36
CA PRO A 45 10.74 -17.75 -22.22
C PRO A 45 9.93 -18.22 -23.44
N ARG A 46 10.47 -18.02 -24.65
CA ARG A 46 9.88 -18.49 -25.91
C ARG A 46 10.25 -19.96 -26.16
N SER A 47 9.91 -20.83 -25.23
CA SER A 47 10.13 -22.28 -25.36
C SER A 47 8.80 -22.99 -25.57
N ASP A 48 8.72 -23.86 -26.57
CA ASP A 48 7.53 -24.69 -26.82
C ASP A 48 7.30 -25.76 -25.74
N GLU A 49 8.26 -25.92 -24.82
CA GLU A 49 8.21 -26.91 -23.74
C GLU A 49 7.19 -26.59 -22.64
N VAL A 50 6.93 -25.30 -22.38
CA VAL A 50 6.08 -24.84 -21.28
C VAL A 50 5.08 -23.80 -21.80
N PRO A 51 3.77 -24.02 -21.63
CA PRO A 51 2.75 -23.05 -22.01
C PRO A 51 2.97 -21.70 -21.33
N SER A 52 2.69 -20.60 -22.04
CA SER A 52 2.79 -19.24 -21.48
C SER A 52 1.92 -19.04 -20.23
N SER A 53 0.85 -19.82 -20.08
CA SER A 53 -0.02 -19.85 -18.90
C SER A 53 0.63 -20.41 -17.63
N HIS A 54 1.82 -21.01 -17.72
CA HIS A 54 2.54 -21.59 -16.58
C HIS A 54 3.65 -20.67 -16.08
N TYR A 55 3.60 -19.39 -16.44
CA TYR A 55 4.52 -18.38 -15.93
C TYR A 55 3.75 -17.36 -15.08
N ASP A 56 4.42 -16.88 -14.03
CA ASP A 56 3.89 -15.82 -13.18
C ASP A 56 3.74 -14.54 -14.03
N PRO A 57 2.56 -13.89 -14.04
CA PRO A 57 2.31 -12.75 -14.91
C PRO A 57 3.11 -11.48 -14.53
N VAL A 58 3.65 -11.42 -13.31
CA VAL A 58 4.46 -10.30 -12.83
C VAL A 58 5.95 -10.61 -12.94
N THR A 59 6.39 -11.79 -12.50
CA THR A 59 7.82 -12.13 -12.46
C THR A 59 8.31 -12.86 -13.71
N CYS A 60 7.41 -13.39 -14.54
CA CYS A 60 7.70 -14.30 -15.66
C CYS A 60 8.53 -15.53 -15.25
N GLU A 61 8.50 -15.91 -13.98
CA GLU A 61 9.11 -17.14 -13.48
C GLU A 61 8.17 -18.33 -13.70
N ARG A 62 8.74 -19.53 -13.86
CA ARG A 62 7.94 -20.74 -14.06
C ARG A 62 7.16 -21.05 -12.78
N MET A 63 5.85 -21.17 -12.90
CA MET A 63 4.97 -21.51 -11.80
C MET A 63 5.12 -22.97 -11.39
N ASN A 64 5.15 -23.21 -10.08
CA ASN A 64 5.07 -24.55 -9.51
C ASN A 64 3.60 -24.99 -9.43
N ILE A 65 3.14 -25.72 -10.44
CA ILE A 65 1.72 -26.09 -10.58
C ILE A 65 1.29 -27.09 -9.51
N GLU A 66 2.20 -27.98 -9.11
CA GLU A 66 1.98 -28.98 -8.08
C GLU A 66 1.75 -28.31 -6.73
N GLU A 67 2.57 -27.33 -6.37
CA GLU A 67 2.38 -26.50 -5.18
C GLU A 67 1.08 -25.70 -5.25
N LEU A 68 0.79 -25.08 -6.41
CA LEU A 68 -0.46 -24.33 -6.60
C LEU A 68 -1.69 -25.23 -6.41
N ARG A 69 -1.65 -26.48 -6.90
CA ARG A 69 -2.73 -27.45 -6.72
C ARG A 69 -2.94 -27.80 -5.25
N VAL A 70 -1.87 -28.01 -4.50
CA VAL A 70 -1.94 -28.27 -3.05
C VAL A 70 -2.57 -27.08 -2.33
N ASN A 71 -2.11 -25.87 -2.62
CA ASN A 71 -2.63 -24.63 -2.03
C ASN A 71 -4.12 -24.43 -2.37
N LEU A 72 -4.52 -24.65 -3.62
CA LEU A 72 -5.92 -24.59 -4.03
C LEU A 72 -6.79 -25.65 -3.34
N GLN A 73 -6.28 -26.87 -3.16
CA GLN A 73 -7.00 -27.92 -2.45
C GLN A 73 -7.19 -27.56 -0.97
N GLN A 74 -6.15 -26.97 -0.34
CA GLN A 74 -6.23 -26.50 1.03
C GLN A 74 -7.26 -25.37 1.19
N LEU A 75 -7.23 -24.36 0.31
CA LEU A 75 -8.23 -23.28 0.29
C LEU A 75 -9.67 -23.80 0.14
N ARG A 76 -9.88 -24.82 -0.70
CA ARG A 76 -11.19 -25.46 -0.86
C ARG A 76 -11.66 -26.19 0.40
N LYS A 77 -10.73 -26.74 1.20
CA LYS A 77 -11.07 -27.36 2.49
C LYS A 77 -11.41 -26.31 3.54
N GLU A 78 -10.67 -25.21 3.57
CA GLU A 78 -10.89 -24.10 4.51
C GLU A 78 -12.18 -23.34 4.22
N HIS A 79 -12.50 -23.19 2.93
CA HIS A 79 -13.67 -22.45 2.48
C HIS A 79 -14.54 -23.28 1.52
N PRO A 80 -15.32 -24.24 2.05
CA PRO A 80 -16.07 -25.21 1.23
C PRO A 80 -17.27 -24.60 0.50
N SER A 81 -17.72 -23.40 0.90
CA SER A 81 -18.86 -22.71 0.30
C SER A 81 -18.60 -21.21 0.14
N THR A 82 -19.29 -20.58 -0.81
CA THR A 82 -19.27 -19.12 -0.98
C THR A 82 -19.67 -18.39 0.30
N THR A 83 -20.62 -18.94 1.07
CA THR A 83 -21.03 -18.37 2.36
C THR A 83 -19.92 -18.45 3.41
N ALA A 84 -19.13 -19.53 3.43
CA ALA A 84 -17.98 -19.65 4.32
C ALA A 84 -16.86 -18.67 3.93
N ILE A 85 -16.65 -18.45 2.63
CA ILE A 85 -15.71 -17.43 2.12
C ILE A 85 -16.12 -16.04 2.61
N LEU A 86 -17.38 -15.66 2.41
CA LEU A 86 -17.89 -14.34 2.81
C LEU A 86 -17.80 -14.13 4.32
N LYS A 87 -18.09 -15.17 5.10
CA LYS A 87 -17.96 -15.11 6.57
C LYS A 87 -16.50 -14.94 7.00
N ALA A 88 -15.59 -15.72 6.42
CA ALA A 88 -14.16 -15.60 6.73
C ALA A 88 -13.62 -14.20 6.38
N GLN A 89 -14.08 -13.63 5.26
CA GLN A 89 -13.75 -12.26 4.88
C GLN A 89 -14.31 -11.23 5.88
N GLU A 90 -15.56 -11.38 6.32
CA GLU A 90 -16.18 -10.50 7.31
C GLU A 90 -15.45 -10.57 8.66
N ASP A 91 -15.11 -11.76 9.12
CA ASP A 91 -14.39 -11.97 10.38
C ASP A 91 -12.98 -11.37 10.32
N ALA A 92 -12.26 -11.55 9.21
CA ALA A 92 -10.96 -10.92 8.99
C ALA A 92 -11.06 -9.39 8.96
N ALA A 93 -12.09 -8.84 8.30
CA ALA A 93 -12.33 -7.40 8.26
C ALA A 93 -12.64 -6.83 9.64
N LYS A 94 -13.43 -7.54 10.46
CA LYS A 94 -13.72 -7.17 11.85
C LYS A 94 -12.46 -7.16 12.70
N GLU A 95 -11.60 -8.18 12.56
CA GLU A 95 -10.35 -8.25 13.30
C GLU A 95 -9.42 -7.08 12.96
N ILE A 96 -9.25 -6.78 11.68
CA ILE A 96 -8.44 -5.63 11.23
C ILE A 96 -8.99 -4.33 11.81
N LYS A 97 -10.31 -4.13 11.73
CA LYS A 97 -10.96 -2.94 12.27
C LYS A 97 -10.73 -2.81 13.77
N GLN A 98 -10.88 -3.90 14.54
CA GLN A 98 -10.62 -3.90 15.97
C GLN A 98 -9.15 -3.54 16.27
N ARG A 99 -8.20 -4.10 15.53
CA ARG A 99 -6.76 -3.77 15.70
C ARG A 99 -6.48 -2.30 15.42
N MET A 100 -7.12 -1.71 14.40
CA MET A 100 -7.01 -0.28 14.11
C MET A 100 -7.58 0.58 15.26
N GLU A 101 -8.77 0.26 15.76
CA GLU A 101 -9.39 0.98 16.88
C GLU A 101 -8.53 0.89 18.16
N GLU A 102 -7.93 -0.26 18.43
CA GLU A 102 -6.99 -0.42 19.55
C GLU A 102 -5.71 0.41 19.36
N ALA A 103 -5.15 0.43 18.16
CA ALA A 103 -3.99 1.25 17.84
C ALA A 103 -4.29 2.75 18.01
N ASP A 104 -5.46 3.20 17.52
CA ASP A 104 -5.90 4.60 17.64
C ASP A 104 -6.16 4.99 19.10
N ARG A 105 -6.78 4.11 19.89
CA ARG A 105 -6.94 4.34 21.35
C ARG A 105 -5.61 4.53 22.04
N LYS A 106 -4.62 3.66 21.75
CA LYS A 106 -3.27 3.77 22.32
C LYS A 106 -2.58 5.06 21.89
N ARG A 107 -2.67 5.42 20.61
CA ARG A 107 -2.12 6.67 20.09
C ARG A 107 -2.72 7.89 20.80
N ASN A 108 -4.04 7.91 20.97
CA ASN A 108 -4.75 9.01 21.64
C ASN A 108 -4.35 9.13 23.12
N GLU A 109 -4.18 8.01 23.82
CA GLU A 109 -3.75 8.03 25.22
C GLU A 109 -2.31 8.56 25.35
N ILE A 110 -1.39 8.10 24.50
CA ILE A 110 -0.01 8.60 24.46
C ILE A 110 -0.01 10.11 24.18
N GLN A 111 -0.81 10.58 23.22
CA GLN A 111 -0.90 12.00 22.90
C GLN A 111 -1.39 12.82 24.11
N LYS A 112 -2.42 12.36 24.84
CA LYS A 112 -2.89 13.04 26.05
C LYS A 112 -1.80 13.12 27.13
N VAL A 113 -1.03 12.05 27.32
CA VAL A 113 0.07 12.03 28.29
C VAL A 113 1.16 13.02 27.88
N LEU A 114 1.52 13.07 26.59
CA LEU A 114 2.49 14.03 26.05
C LEU A 114 2.01 15.47 26.24
N ASP A 115 0.75 15.77 25.91
CA ASP A 115 0.18 17.10 26.06
C ASP A 115 0.16 17.55 27.53
N LYS A 116 -0.14 16.62 28.44
CA LYS A 116 -0.07 16.89 29.89
C LYS A 116 1.36 17.19 30.33
N LYS A 117 2.33 16.38 29.89
CA LYS A 117 3.76 16.57 30.21
C LYS A 117 4.30 17.89 29.65
N MET A 118 3.88 18.25 28.44
CA MET A 118 4.24 19.54 27.84
C MET A 118 3.74 20.71 28.67
N LYS A 119 2.48 20.67 29.14
CA LYS A 119 1.92 21.70 30.03
C LYS A 119 2.64 21.77 31.37
N GLU A 120 2.99 20.61 31.96
CA GLU A 120 3.77 20.55 33.20
C GLU A 120 5.14 21.24 33.01
N TRP A 121 5.88 20.90 31.95
CA TRP A 121 7.17 21.52 31.63
C TRP A 121 7.07 23.01 31.33
N GLU A 122 6.03 23.47 30.64
CA GLU A 122 5.82 24.90 30.36
C GLU A 122 5.61 25.70 31.64
N MET A 123 4.84 25.17 32.58
CA MET A 123 4.65 25.80 33.88
C MET A 123 5.93 25.84 34.71
N GLU A 124 6.67 24.72 34.78
CA GLU A 124 7.96 24.64 35.48
C GLU A 124 8.96 25.62 34.90
N TYR A 125 9.07 25.68 33.57
CA TYR A 125 9.94 26.61 32.87
C TYR A 125 9.59 28.08 33.19
N LYS A 126 8.30 28.42 33.19
CA LYS A 126 7.83 29.78 33.53
C LYS A 126 8.16 30.15 34.97
N VAL A 127 8.04 29.22 35.92
CA VAL A 127 8.40 29.45 37.33
C VAL A 127 9.90 29.66 37.48
N LEU A 128 10.71 28.79 36.87
CA LEU A 128 12.17 28.87 36.90
C LEU A 128 12.68 30.18 36.28
N SER A 129 12.13 30.57 35.13
CA SER A 129 12.48 31.82 34.45
C SER A 129 12.19 33.04 35.33
N LYS A 130 11.02 33.09 35.98
CA LYS A 130 10.70 34.16 36.96
C LYS A 130 11.67 34.18 38.13
N TYR A 131 11.99 33.02 38.71
CA TYR A 131 12.93 32.94 39.82
C TYR A 131 14.33 33.45 39.43
N GLN A 132 14.83 33.05 38.26
CA GLN A 132 16.11 33.55 37.74
C GLN A 132 16.09 35.05 37.49
N ALA A 133 15.02 35.58 36.89
CA ALA A 133 14.87 37.02 36.66
C ALA A 133 14.92 37.82 37.97
N THR A 134 14.18 37.38 39.00
CA THR A 134 14.20 38.00 40.33
C THR A 134 15.56 37.88 41.01
N LYS A 135 16.25 36.74 40.84
CA LYS A 135 17.61 36.55 41.39
C LYS A 135 18.62 37.48 40.73
N VAL A 136 18.54 37.66 39.41
CA VAL A 136 19.42 38.56 38.66
C VAL A 136 19.15 40.03 39.01
N SER A 137 17.89 40.42 39.23
CA SER A 137 17.55 41.80 39.64
C SER A 137 17.91 42.13 41.09
N ASN A 138 18.15 41.12 41.94
CA ASN A 138 18.49 41.29 43.36
C ASN A 138 20.01 41.24 43.63
N LEU A 139 20.86 41.18 42.60
CA LEU A 139 22.30 41.36 42.75
C LEU A 139 22.61 42.86 42.91
N PRO A 140 23.24 43.31 44.02
CA PRO A 140 23.67 44.70 44.15
C PRO A 140 24.74 45.01 43.09
N SER A 141 24.63 46.19 42.46
CA SER A 141 25.62 46.74 41.52
C SER A 141 26.96 47.04 42.18
#